data_AF-A0A9D8R646-F1
#
_entry.id   AF-A0A9D8R646-F1
#
_cell.length_a   1.000
_cell.length_b   1.000
_cell.length_c   1.000
_cell.angle_alpha   90.00
_cell.angle_beta   90.00
_cell.angle_gamma   90.00
#
_symmetry.space_group_name_H-M   'P 1'
#
loop_
_entity.id
_entity.type
_entity.pdbx_description
1 polymer ?
#
loop_
_entity_poly.entity_id
_entity_poly.type
_entity_poly.pdbx_seq_one_letter_code
_entity_poly.pdbx_strand_id
1 'polypeptide(L)'
;MSVEYYRKRLIDLRADVAKEREAKKRDNEHYADLVKRATSPSSKASYRKQKIDRAASHDHRIESLKREIERTNETLKRERERAKRK
;
A
#
# COMPACT_ATOMS: atom_id res chain seq x y z
N MET A 1 14.98 -15.50 13.44
CA MET A 1 15.23 -14.91 12.10
C MET A 1 16.39 -13.93 12.22
N SER A 2 17.26 -13.81 11.22
CA SER A 2 18.47 -12.97 11.31
C SER A 2 18.15 -11.47 11.16
N VAL A 3 19.07 -10.62 11.63
CA VAL A 3 19.02 -9.17 11.41
C VAL A 3 18.96 -8.84 9.90
N GLU A 4 19.65 -9.61 9.06
CA GLU A 4 19.62 -9.42 7.60
C GLU A 4 18.26 -9.70 6.98
N TYR A 5 17.55 -10.73 7.46
CA TYR A 5 16.19 -11.03 6.98
C TYR A 5 15.26 -9.83 7.17
N TYR A 6 15.22 -9.26 8.38
CA TYR A 6 14.36 -8.12 8.67
C TYR A 6 14.78 -6.84 7.91
N ARG A 7 16.08 -6.67 7.63
CA ARG A 7 16.56 -5.57 6.78
C ARG A 7 16.03 -5.69 5.35
N LYS A 8 16.12 -6.88 4.74
CA LYS A 8 15.56 -7.14 3.40
C LYS A 8 14.05 -6.93 3.40
N ARG A 9 13.34 -7.49 4.38
CA ARG A 9 11.88 -7.32 4.53
C ARG A 9 11.45 -5.86 4.59
N LEU A 10 12.19 -4.99 5.28
CA LEU A 10 11.89 -3.56 5.32
C LEU A 10 12.02 -2.87 3.96
N ILE A 11 13.01 -3.28 3.14
CA ILE A 11 13.18 -2.76 1.78
C ILE A 11 11.98 -3.18 0.92
N ASP A 12 11.62 -4.45 0.98
CA ASP A 12 10.49 -4.99 0.22
C ASP A 12 9.17 -4.30 0.60
N LEU A 13 8.89 -4.16 1.90
CA LEU A 13 7.67 -3.49 2.38
C LEU A 13 7.60 -2.02 1.94
N ARG A 14 8.74 -1.31 1.92
CA ARG A 14 8.80 0.07 1.40
C ARG A 14 8.55 0.12 -0.10
N ALA A 15 9.09 -0.83 -0.85
CA ALA A 15 8.83 -0.96 -2.27
C ALA A 15 7.35 -1.25 -2.54
N ASP A 16 6.73 -2.10 -1.73
CA ASP A 16 5.30 -2.42 -1.85
C ASP A 16 4.41 -1.22 -1.52
N VAL A 17 4.76 -0.39 -0.54
CA VAL A 17 4.06 0.90 -0.30
C VAL A 17 4.16 1.81 -1.52
N ALA A 18 5.33 1.91 -2.16
CA ALA A 18 5.50 2.72 -3.35
C ALA A 18 4.66 2.19 -4.52
N LYS A 19 4.69 0.87 -4.76
CA LYS A 19 3.87 0.20 -5.78
C LYS A 19 2.38 0.44 -5.54
N GLU A 20 1.93 0.36 -4.28
CA GLU A 20 0.53 0.57 -3.92
C GLU A 20 0.07 2.02 -4.17
N ARG A 21 0.94 3.00 -3.91
CA ARG A 21 0.68 4.42 -4.24
C ARG A 21 0.56 4.64 -5.74
N GLU A 22 1.41 4.01 -6.54
CA GLU A 22 1.32 4.09 -8.00
C GLU A 22 0.10 3.35 -8.54
N ALA A 23 -0.28 2.21 -7.95
CA ALA A 23 -1.54 1.53 -8.26
C ALA A 23 -2.74 2.45 -7.98
N LYS A 24 -2.78 3.11 -6.81
CA LYS A 24 -3.84 4.07 -6.47
C LYS A 24 -3.95 5.22 -7.48
N LYS A 25 -2.83 5.74 -7.98
CA LYS A 25 -2.84 6.79 -9.02
C LYS A 25 -3.44 6.26 -10.32
N ARG A 26 -2.94 5.13 -10.80
CA ARG A 26 -3.42 4.48 -12.04
C ARG A 26 -4.91 4.16 -11.99
N ASP A 27 -5.40 3.60 -10.88
CA ASP A 27 -6.83 3.30 -10.73
C ASP A 27 -7.67 4.58 -10.70
N ASN A 28 -7.22 5.63 -10.01
CA ASN A 28 -7.92 6.91 -9.99
C ASN A 28 -8.03 7.55 -11.38
N GLU A 29 -6.96 7.50 -12.17
CA GLU A 29 -6.94 7.97 -13.55
C GLU A 29 -7.87 7.12 -14.42
N HIS A 30 -7.75 5.80 -14.34
CA HIS A 30 -8.57 4.85 -15.09
C HIS A 30 -10.07 5.10 -14.87
N TYR A 31 -10.53 5.14 -13.62
CA TYR A 31 -11.94 5.38 -13.34
C TYR A 31 -12.38 6.81 -13.67
N ALA A 32 -11.51 7.81 -13.55
CA ALA A 32 -11.82 9.17 -14.00
C ALA A 32 -12.08 9.21 -15.50
N ASP A 33 -11.28 8.49 -16.29
CA ASP A 33 -11.45 8.42 -17.74
C ASP A 33 -12.69 7.61 -18.14
N LEU A 34 -13.02 6.54 -17.41
CA LEU A 34 -14.29 5.84 -17.59
C LEU A 34 -15.49 6.76 -17.33
N VAL A 35 -15.45 7.59 -16.28
CA VAL A 35 -16.51 8.57 -16.00
C VAL A 35 -16.64 9.59 -17.14
N LYS A 36 -15.53 10.06 -17.72
CA LYS A 36 -15.54 11.01 -18.85
C LYS A 36 -16.13 10.37 -20.11
N ARG A 37 -15.75 9.14 -20.43
CA ARG A 37 -16.15 8.43 -21.66
C ARG A 37 -17.56 7.83 -21.60
N ALA A 38 -18.07 7.54 -20.41
CA ALA A 38 -19.41 6.99 -20.25
C ALA A 38 -20.48 7.94 -20.82
N THR A 39 -21.45 7.38 -21.54
CA THR A 39 -22.55 8.14 -22.16
C THR A 39 -23.81 8.13 -21.29
N SER A 40 -24.05 7.07 -20.51
CA SER A 40 -25.23 6.96 -19.64
C SER A 40 -24.99 7.55 -18.24
N PRO A 41 -26.00 8.17 -17.61
CA PRO A 41 -25.91 8.67 -16.24
C PRO A 41 -25.64 7.56 -15.20
N SER A 42 -26.23 6.39 -15.38
CA SER A 42 -26.05 5.24 -14.48
C SER A 42 -24.61 4.74 -14.47
N SER A 43 -23.99 4.57 -15.65
CA SER A 43 -22.58 4.16 -15.75
C SER A 43 -21.65 5.20 -15.12
N LYS A 44 -21.90 6.50 -15.32
CA LYS A 44 -21.14 7.57 -14.66
C LYS A 44 -21.22 7.47 -13.14
N ALA A 45 -22.41 7.25 -12.59
CA ALA A 45 -22.60 7.09 -11.15
C ALA A 45 -21.84 5.86 -10.63
N SER A 46 -21.95 4.72 -11.31
CA SER A 46 -21.24 3.49 -10.96
C SER A 46 -19.72 3.66 -10.98
N TYR A 47 -19.15 4.31 -12.00
CA TYR A 47 -17.70 4.53 -12.08
C TYR A 47 -17.19 5.51 -11.03
N ARG A 48 -17.96 6.56 -10.70
CA ARG A 48 -17.62 7.47 -9.58
C ARG A 48 -17.56 6.72 -8.26
N LYS A 49 -18.55 5.85 -8.00
CA LYS A 49 -18.55 5.00 -6.80
C LYS A 49 -17.33 4.08 -6.77
N GLN A 50 -17.07 3.36 -7.86
CA GLN A 50 -15.91 2.46 -7.96
C GLN A 50 -14.59 3.18 -7.73
N LYS A 51 -14.43 4.40 -8.27
CA LYS A 51 -13.25 5.24 -8.01
C LYS A 51 -13.02 5.46 -6.52
N ILE A 52 -14.09 5.83 -5.79
CA ILE A 52 -14.04 6.10 -4.35
C ILE A 52 -13.71 4.81 -3.58
N ASP A 53 -14.44 3.73 -3.86
CA ASP A 53 -14.27 2.45 -3.18
C ASP A 53 -12.85 1.88 -3.39
N ARG A 54 -12.30 2.00 -4.60
CA ARG A 54 -10.94 1.57 -4.94
C ARG A 54 -9.88 2.44 -4.28
N ALA A 55 -10.06 3.76 -4.28
CA ALA A 55 -9.16 4.66 -3.58
C ALA A 55 -9.10 4.35 -2.07
N ALA A 56 -10.25 4.09 -1.44
CA ALA A 56 -10.32 3.70 -0.03
C ALA A 56 -9.65 2.35 0.23
N SER A 57 -9.85 1.37 -0.65
CA SER A 57 -9.17 0.06 -0.56
C SER A 57 -7.64 0.19 -0.60
N HIS A 58 -7.10 0.99 -1.51
CA HIS A 58 -5.67 1.28 -1.57
C HIS A 58 -5.18 1.99 -0.30
N ASP A 59 -5.94 2.92 0.26
CA ASP A 59 -5.57 3.61 1.50
C ASP A 59 -5.45 2.65 2.68
N HIS A 60 -6.42 1.74 2.84
CA HIS A 60 -6.35 0.69 3.87
C HIS A 60 -5.16 -0.25 3.67
N ARG A 61 -4.81 -0.59 2.42
CA ARG A 61 -3.65 -1.42 2.11
C ARG A 61 -2.34 -0.71 2.43
N ILE A 62 -2.21 0.56 2.05
CA ILE A 62 -1.05 1.40 2.40
C ILE A 62 -0.90 1.50 3.92
N GLU A 63 -1.99 1.70 4.66
CA GLU A 63 -1.97 1.76 6.12
C GLU A 63 -1.51 0.43 6.72
N SER A 64 -2.01 -0.68 6.20
CA SER A 64 -1.62 -2.02 6.65
C SER A 64 -0.14 -2.29 6.45
N LEU A 65 0.40 -1.92 5.28
CA LEU A 65 1.84 -2.02 4.98
C LEU A 65 2.68 -1.13 5.90
N LYS A 66 2.22 0.09 6.22
CA LYS A 66 2.92 0.97 7.18
C LYS A 66 2.98 0.35 8.58
N ARG A 67 1.87 -0.19 9.07
CA ARG A 67 1.82 -0.91 10.36
C ARG A 67 2.77 -2.12 10.35
N GLU A 68 2.88 -2.83 9.22
CA GLU A 68 3.83 -3.93 9.10
C GLU A 68 5.29 -3.46 9.13
N ILE A 69 5.60 -2.33 8.49
CA ILE A 69 6.92 -1.69 8.57
C ILE A 69 7.28 -1.35 10.01
N GLU A 70 6.36 -0.77 10.77
CA GLU A 70 6.56 -0.44 12.19
C GLU A 70 6.88 -1.69 13.03
N ARG A 71 6.05 -2.73 12.92
CA ARG A 71 6.28 -4.03 13.61
C ARG A 71 7.62 -4.66 13.23
N THR A 72 7.98 -4.59 11.95
CA THR A 72 9.23 -5.13 11.44
C THR A 72 10.42 -4.34 11.99
N ASN A 73 10.34 -3.01 12.08
CA ASN A 73 11.37 -2.16 12.69
C ASN A 73 11.56 -2.47 14.18
N GLU A 74 10.47 -2.64 14.94
CA GLU A 74 10.55 -3.02 16.35
C GLU A 74 11.25 -4.36 16.54
N THR A 75 10.88 -5.34 15.71
CA THR A 75 11.48 -6.67 15.75
C THR A 75 12.97 -6.62 15.39
N LEU A 76 13.33 -5.87 14.34
CA LEU A 76 14.72 -5.64 13.96
C LEU A 76 15.53 -5.00 15.09
N LYS A 77 14.95 -4.03 15.81
CA LYS A 77 15.61 -3.40 16.96
C LYS A 77 15.88 -4.43 18.06
N ARG A 78 14.89 -5.25 18.43
CA ARG A 78 15.04 -6.32 19.43
C ARG A 78 16.11 -7.33 19.03
N GLU A 79 16.13 -7.76 17.78
CA GLU A 79 17.13 -8.70 17.27
C GLU A 79 18.55 -8.10 17.25
N ARG A 80 18.70 -6.82 16.92
CA ARG A 80 19.99 -6.12 17.03
C ARG A 80 20.50 -6.05 18.47
N GLU A 81 19.62 -5.75 19.43
CA GLU A 81 20.00 -5.71 20.85
C GLU A 81 20.38 -7.10 21.37
N ARG A 82 19.67 -8.16 20.94
CA ARG A 82 20.05 -9.55 21.24
C ARG A 82 21.42 -9.92 20.68
N ALA A 83 21.73 -9.48 19.46
CA ALA A 83 23.02 -9.74 18.82
C ALA A 83 24.19 -9.03 19.52
N LYS A 84 23.97 -7.86 20.12
CA LYS A 84 25.00 -7.12 20.89
C LYS A 84 25.32 -7.73 22.26
N ARG A 85 24.39 -8.50 22.82
CA ARG A 85 24.53 -9.15 24.14
C ARG A 85 25.18 -10.53 24.07
N LYS A 86 25.48 -11.00 22.88
CA LYS A 86 26.22 -12.24 22.61
C LYS A 86 27.65 -11.89 22.27
#